data_AF-A0A9X1DS63-F1
#
_entry.id   AF-A0A9X1DS63-F1
#
_cell.length_a   1.000
_cell.length_b   1.000
_cell.length_c   1.000
_cell.angle_alpha   90.00
_cell.angle_beta   90.00
_cell.angle_gamma   90.00
#
_symmetry.space_group_name_H-M   'P 1'
#
loop_
_entity.id
_entity.type
_entity.pdbx_description
1 polymer ?
#
loop_
_entity_poly.entity_id
_entity_poly.type
_entity_poly.pdbx_seq_one_letter_code
_entity_poly.pdbx_strand_id
1 'polypeptide(L)'
;MMLRVILELFRIITIIFVIGMIMGLIINSIYAIFGITVENTTGGWIVGMAIFPLLYVLYKNRLQFSGFYKNGKQVKLSNRTTTILLCLSVLMLTVAPLFR
;
A
#
# COMPACT_ATOMS: atom_id res chain seq x y z
N MET A 1 7.97 13.98 24.13
CA MET A 1 6.89 13.05 23.74
C MET A 1 6.17 13.52 22.47
N MET A 2 5.63 14.75 22.45
CA MET A 2 4.88 15.32 21.32
C MET A 2 5.67 15.39 19.98
N LEU A 3 6.93 15.86 20.00
CA LEU A 3 7.77 15.93 18.80
C LEU A 3 8.00 14.56 18.14
N ARG A 4 8.17 13.50 18.94
CA ARG A 4 8.35 12.13 18.42
C ARG A 4 7.10 11.62 17.70
N VAL A 5 5.90 11.99 18.19
CA VAL A 5 4.63 11.65 17.55
C VAL A 5 4.47 12.39 16.23
N ILE A 6 4.81 13.69 16.19
CA ILE A 6 4.76 14.50 14.96
C ILE A 6 5.71 13.94 13.90
N LEU A 7 6.95 13.61 14.27
CA LEU A 7 7.93 12.99 13.36
C LEU A 7 7.47 11.61 12.85
N GLU A 8 6.80 10.83 13.70
CA GLU A 8 6.24 9.53 13.32
C GLU A 8 5.11 9.68 12.31
N LEU A 9 4.20 10.64 12.52
CA LEU A 9 3.11 10.93 11.59
C LEU A 9 3.65 11.42 10.24
N PHE A 10 4.61 12.35 10.27
CA PHE A 10 5.30 12.83 9.07
C PHE A 10 5.91 11.66 8.29
N ARG A 11 6.66 10.78 8.97
CA ARG A 11 7.26 9.58 8.38
C ARG A 11 6.23 8.67 7.71
N ILE A 12 5.10 8.41 8.36
CA ILE A 12 4.03 7.58 7.81
C ILE A 12 3.45 8.21 6.54
N ILE A 13 3.16 9.51 6.56
CA ILE A 13 2.64 10.24 5.40
C ILE A 13 3.64 10.18 4.24
N THR A 14 4.94 10.43 4.50
CA THR A 14 5.99 10.34 3.48
C THR A 14 6.08 8.93 2.90
N ILE A 15 6.04 7.88 3.73
CA ILE A 15 6.06 6.49 3.27
C ILE A 15 4.88 6.19 2.35
N ILE A 16 3.66 6.58 2.75
CA ILE A 16 2.45 6.33 1.97
C ILE A 16 2.54 7.04 0.61
N PHE A 17 2.94 8.31 0.58
CA PHE A 17 3.06 9.06 -0.67
C PHE A 17 4.16 8.51 -1.57
N VAL A 18 5.38 8.33 -1.05
CA VAL A 18 6.53 7.91 -1.86
C VAL A 18 6.35 6.48 -2.37
N ILE A 19 6.05 5.53 -1.47
CA ILE A 19 5.90 4.13 -1.87
C ILE A 19 4.61 3.94 -2.67
N GLY A 20 3.52 4.64 -2.32
CA GLY A 20 2.26 4.57 -3.04
C GLY A 20 2.41 5.04 -4.49
N MET A 21 3.11 6.16 -4.73
CA MET A 21 3.39 6.62 -6.10
C MET A 21 4.26 5.61 -6.87
N ILE A 22 5.31 5.09 -6.26
CA ILE A 22 6.18 4.07 -6.89
C ILE A 22 5.36 2.83 -7.27
N MET A 23 4.53 2.33 -6.35
CA MET A 23 3.65 1.18 -6.60
C MET A 23 2.67 1.47 -7.75
N GLY A 24 2.04 2.66 -7.76
CA GLY A 24 1.13 3.07 -8.82
C GLY A 24 1.81 3.11 -10.21
N LEU A 25 3.02 3.67 -10.29
CA LEU A 25 3.80 3.69 -11.53
C LEU A 25 4.17 2.28 -12.01
N ILE A 26 4.61 1.41 -11.10
CA ILE A 26 4.92 0.01 -11.42
C ILE A 26 3.68 -0.71 -11.94
N ILE A 27 2.55 -0.58 -11.25
CA ILE A 27 1.31 -1.26 -11.63
C ILE A 27 0.78 -0.77 -12.98
N ASN A 28 0.77 0.55 -13.22
CA ASN A 28 0.38 1.10 -14.53
C ASN A 28 1.31 0.63 -15.65
N SER A 29 2.62 0.54 -15.38
CA SER A 29 3.59 0.00 -16.34
C SER A 29 3.30 -1.47 -16.67
N ILE A 30 2.94 -2.28 -15.66
CA ILE A 30 2.52 -3.66 -15.86
C ILE A 30 1.29 -3.73 -16.77
N TYR A 31 0.25 -2.93 -16.49
CA TYR A 31 -0.94 -2.90 -17.36
C TYR A 31 -0.62 -2.46 -18.79
N ALA A 32 0.23 -1.46 -18.96
CA ALA A 32 0.65 -0.97 -20.27
C ALA A 32 1.37 -2.05 -21.09
N ILE A 33 2.19 -2.91 -20.47
CA ILE A 33 2.83 -4.07 -21.14
C ILE A 33 1.77 -5.03 -21.72
N PHE A 34 0.62 -5.17 -21.06
CA PHE A 34 -0.49 -5.99 -21.54
C PHE A 34 -1.48 -5.22 -22.45
N GLY A 35 -1.17 -3.97 -22.82
CA GLY A 35 -2.06 -3.13 -23.63
C GLY A 35 -3.34 -2.68 -22.91
N ILE A 36 -3.36 -2.76 -21.58
CA ILE A 36 -4.50 -2.39 -20.74
C ILE A 36 -4.31 -0.94 -20.29
N THR A 37 -5.32 -0.09 -20.51
CA THR A 37 -5.37 1.28 -20.01
C THR A 37 -6.49 1.42 -18.99
N VAL A 38 -6.12 1.61 -17.73
CA VAL A 38 -7.03 1.83 -16.59
C VAL A 38 -7.05 3.28 -16.11
N GLU A 39 -6.26 4.15 -16.73
CA GLU A 39 -6.22 5.59 -16.45
C GLU A 39 -7.59 6.23 -16.71
N ASN A 40 -8.01 7.13 -15.81
CA ASN A 40 -9.32 7.82 -15.85
C ASN A 40 -10.56 6.90 -15.88
N THR A 41 -10.44 5.65 -15.46
CA THR A 41 -11.58 4.71 -15.35
C THR A 41 -11.89 4.36 -13.90
N THR A 42 -13.04 3.70 -13.66
CA THR A 42 -13.35 3.13 -12.34
C THR A 42 -12.28 2.11 -11.92
N GLY A 43 -11.73 1.36 -12.87
CA GLY A 43 -10.59 0.47 -12.66
C GLY A 43 -9.36 1.16 -12.07
N GLY A 44 -9.06 2.40 -12.50
CA GLY A 44 -7.97 3.20 -11.93
C GLY A 44 -8.16 3.49 -10.43
N TRP A 45 -9.38 3.74 -9.98
CA TRP A 45 -9.70 3.88 -8.56
C TRP A 45 -9.53 2.56 -7.80
N ILE A 46 -9.90 1.43 -8.40
CA ILE A 46 -9.70 0.09 -7.82
C ILE A 46 -8.20 -0.19 -7.65
N VAL A 47 -7.37 0.19 -8.61
CA VAL A 47 -5.90 0.09 -8.50
C VAL A 47 -5.40 0.92 -7.31
N GLY A 48 -5.84 2.17 -7.18
CA GLY A 48 -5.52 3.01 -6.02
C GLY A 48 -5.93 2.37 -4.69
N MET A 49 -7.14 1.79 -4.63
CA MET A 49 -7.61 1.07 -3.44
C MET A 49 -6.79 -0.18 -3.13
N ALA A 50 -6.36 -0.93 -4.15
CA ALA A 50 -5.57 -2.14 -3.99
C ALA A 50 -4.15 -1.89 -3.44
N ILE A 51 -3.60 -0.68 -3.63
CA ILE A 51 -2.30 -0.28 -3.10
C ILE A 51 -2.33 -0.12 -1.57
N PHE A 52 -3.45 0.28 -0.97
CA PHE A 52 -3.54 0.48 0.48
C PHE A 52 -3.28 -0.79 1.31
N PRO A 53 -3.88 -1.95 1.01
CA PRO A 53 -3.52 -3.20 1.69
C PRO A 53 -2.04 -3.56 1.56
N LEU A 54 -1.41 -3.34 0.40
CA LEU A 54 0.03 -3.60 0.20
C LEU A 54 0.88 -2.69 1.09
N LEU A 55 0.59 -1.39 1.09
CA LEU A 55 1.26 -0.41 1.94
C LEU A 55 1.08 -0.73 3.42
N TYR A 56 -0.13 -1.11 3.82
CA TYR A 56 -0.42 -1.45 5.21
C TYR A 56 0.37 -2.67 5.67
N VAL A 57 0.40 -3.75 4.87
CA VAL A 57 1.20 -4.94 5.16
C VAL A 57 2.69 -4.61 5.25
N LEU A 58 3.22 -3.87 4.27
CA LEU A 58 4.62 -3.46 4.25
C LEU A 58 4.98 -2.61 5.48
N TYR A 59 4.11 -1.67 5.82
CA TYR A 59 4.30 -0.80 6.98
C TYR A 59 4.28 -1.62 8.28
N LYS A 60 3.22 -2.39 8.53
CA LYS A 60 3.02 -3.16 9.76
C LYS A 60 4.08 -4.23 10.00
N ASN A 61 4.59 -4.86 8.93
CA ASN A 61 5.53 -5.98 9.08
C ASN A 61 7.00 -5.57 9.02
N ARG A 62 7.32 -4.41 8.42
CA ARG A 62 8.71 -3.96 8.20
C ARG A 62 8.97 -2.55 8.69
N LEU A 63 8.25 -1.55 8.16
CA LEU A 63 8.61 -0.13 8.36
C LEU A 63 8.21 0.43 9.73
N GLN A 64 7.24 -0.19 10.41
CA GLN A 64 6.81 0.21 11.75
C GLN A 64 7.97 0.13 12.77
N PHE A 65 8.88 -0.84 12.63
CA PHE A 65 9.95 -1.11 13.60
C PHE A 65 11.12 -0.12 13.53
N SER A 66 11.24 0.65 12.45
CA SER A 66 12.25 1.70 12.29
C SER A 66 11.80 3.07 12.83
N GLY A 67 10.68 3.13 13.55
CA GLY A 67 10.06 4.38 14.00
C GLY A 67 10.80 5.12 15.10
N PHE A 68 10.53 6.42 15.17
CA PHE A 68 11.00 7.34 16.20
C PHE A 68 10.22 7.17 17.52
N TYR A 69 9.00 6.61 17.44
CA TYR A 69 8.17 6.30 18.59
C TYR A 69 8.06 4.79 18.85
N LYS A 70 8.86 4.29 19.81
CA LYS A 70 8.84 2.90 20.27
C LYS A 70 8.13 2.82 21.62
N ASN A 71 6.86 2.42 21.61
CA ASN A 71 6.03 2.25 22.81
C ASN A 71 5.82 0.78 23.20
N GLY A 72 6.64 -0.15 22.68
CA GLY A 72 6.53 -1.60 22.97
C GLY A 72 5.28 -2.29 22.41
N LYS A 73 4.33 -1.54 21.84
CA LYS A 73 3.07 -2.06 21.28
C LYS A 73 3.16 -2.39 19.78
N GLN A 74 4.36 -2.34 19.20
CA GLN A 74 4.58 -2.63 17.78
C GLN A 74 4.60 -4.14 17.57
N VAL A 75 3.54 -4.69 16.99
CA VAL A 75 3.40 -6.12 16.69
C VAL A 75 3.16 -6.30 15.20
N LYS A 76 3.87 -7.29 14.61
CA LYS A 76 3.65 -7.71 13.22
C LYS A 76 2.23 -8.24 13.05
N LEU A 77 1.72 -8.16 11.83
CA LEU A 77 0.48 -8.87 11.50
C LEU A 77 0.71 -10.38 11.60
N SER A 78 -0.35 -11.11 11.93
CA SER A 78 -0.30 -12.57 11.81
C SER A 78 -0.06 -12.96 10.34
N ASN A 79 0.55 -14.12 10.12
CA ASN A 79 0.79 -14.63 8.77
C ASN A 79 -0.54 -14.75 7.99
N ARG A 80 -1.60 -15.21 8.65
CA ARG A 80 -2.95 -15.33 8.03
C ARG A 80 -3.48 -13.98 7.56
N THR A 81 -3.44 -12.96 8.41
CA THR A 81 -3.93 -11.61 8.05
C THR A 81 -3.10 -10.99 6.94
N THR A 82 -1.78 -11.21 6.97
CA THR A 82 -0.86 -10.76 5.92
C THR A 82 -1.23 -11.42 4.58
N THR A 83 -1.39 -12.74 4.55
CA THR A 83 -1.77 -13.47 3.34
C THR A 83 -3.13 -13.03 2.81
N ILE A 84 -4.14 -12.86 3.68
CA ILE A 84 -5.48 -12.41 3.26
C ILE A 84 -5.42 -11.03 2.61
N LEU A 85 -4.71 -10.07 3.21
CA LEU A 85 -4.58 -8.71 2.66
C LEU A 85 -3.83 -8.68 1.33
N LEU A 86 -2.78 -9.50 1.20
CA LEU A 86 -2.05 -9.62 -0.05
C LEU A 86 -2.92 -10.27 -1.14
N CYS A 87 -3.62 -11.36 -0.84
CA CYS A 87 -4.56 -11.99 -1.76
C CYS A 87 -5.66 -11.03 -2.19
N LEU A 88 -6.23 -10.27 -1.26
CA LEU A 88 -7.26 -9.26 -1.56
C LEU A 88 -6.73 -8.20 -2.51
N SER A 89 -5.53 -7.66 -2.25
CA SER A 89 -4.90 -6.67 -3.12
C SER A 89 -4.66 -7.23 -4.53
N VAL A 90 -4.10 -8.43 -4.64
CA VAL A 90 -3.86 -9.08 -5.93
C VAL A 90 -5.17 -9.30 -6.68
N LEU A 91 -6.22 -9.77 -6.00
CA LEU A 91 -7.54 -9.94 -6.59
C LEU A 91 -8.08 -8.62 -7.13
N MET A 92 -8.04 -7.55 -6.33
CA MET A 92 -8.48 -6.22 -6.76
C MET A 92 -7.72 -5.72 -7.99
N LEU A 93 -6.40 -5.93 -8.05
CA LEU A 93 -5.60 -5.59 -9.24
C LEU A 93 -6.04 -6.41 -10.45
N THR A 94 -6.19 -7.73 -10.32
CA THR A 94 -6.61 -8.57 -11.46
C THR A 94 -8.00 -8.22 -12.00
N VAL A 95 -8.90 -7.75 -11.13
CA VAL A 95 -10.27 -7.42 -11.47
C VAL A 95 -10.42 -5.96 -11.96
N ALA A 96 -9.50 -5.06 -11.59
CA ALA A 96 -9.58 -3.64 -11.96
C ALA A 96 -9.77 -3.38 -13.47
N PRO A 97 -9.10 -4.08 -14.41
CA PRO A 97 -9.30 -3.90 -15.84
C PRO A 97 -10.71 -4.22 -16.34
N LEU A 98 -11.49 -5.01 -15.60
CA LEU A 98 -12.88 -5.37 -15.97
C LEU A 98 -13.85 -4.19 -15.79
N PHE A 99 -13.45 -3.17 -15.03
CA PHE A 99 -14.25 -1.98 -14.71
C PHE A 99 -13.74 -0.75 -15.46
N ARG A 100 -13.50 -0.90 -16.77
CA ARG A 100 -13.05 0.18 -17.67
C ARG A 100 -14.18 1.15 -18.01
#